data_AF-A0A7W1UGF5-F1
#
_entry.id   AF-A0A7W1UGF5-F1
#
_cell.length_a   1.000
_cell.length_b   1.000
_cell.length_c   1.000
_cell.angle_alpha   90.00
_cell.angle_beta   90.00
_cell.angle_gamma   90.00
#
_symmetry.space_group_name_H-M   'P 1'
#
loop_
_entity.id
_entity.type
_entity.pdbx_description
1 polymer ?
#
loop_
_entity_poly.entity_id
_entity_poly.type
_entity_poly.pdbx_seq_one_letter_code
_entity_poly.pdbx_strand_id
1 'polypeptide(L)'
;MNGTTQHTMSNEQRMETGSRLLGVFMLTVALSLSGAAAWADGDGHGYGHDPKPHLEKLTKKLDLTKEQQDKILPIIEEKHQKMEGLHQQMTDMRKQAMAKIEAELTPEQQTKWKEMQEEREEKMKEYKEKHGDCDKKGKHDKGEKHE
;
A
#
# COMPACT_ATOMS: atom_id res chain seq x y z
N MET A 1 43.51 55.88 15.84
CA MET A 1 43.24 55.23 17.13
C MET A 1 43.28 53.73 16.90
N ASN A 2 44.15 53.07 17.67
CA ASN A 2 44.58 51.68 17.54
C ASN A 2 43.54 50.71 18.11
N GLY A 3 43.55 49.43 17.68
CA GLY A 3 42.95 48.37 18.49
C GLY A 3 42.52 47.09 17.76
N THR A 4 43.42 46.47 16.99
CA THR A 4 43.28 45.09 16.53
C THR A 4 43.24 44.12 17.72
N THR A 5 42.30 43.17 17.75
CA THR A 5 42.61 41.81 18.23
C THR A 5 41.69 40.82 17.51
N GLN A 6 42.26 40.18 16.49
CA GLN A 6 41.86 38.84 16.08
C GLN A 6 42.39 37.83 17.10
N HIS A 7 41.63 36.77 17.35
CA HIS A 7 42.15 35.48 17.80
C HIS A 7 41.13 34.44 17.34
N THR A 8 41.22 33.87 16.13
CA THR A 8 42.05 32.70 15.75
C THR A 8 42.11 31.61 16.82
N MET A 9 41.52 30.46 16.52
CA MET A 9 42.18 29.17 16.74
C MET A 9 41.70 28.14 15.68
N SER A 10 42.70 27.65 14.92
CA SER A 10 42.88 26.33 14.25
C SER A 10 41.64 25.67 13.61
N ASN A 11 41.49 25.49 12.29
CA ASN A 11 42.40 25.02 11.24
C ASN A 11 43.16 23.72 11.55
N GLU A 12 42.42 22.60 11.59
CA GLU A 12 43.00 21.28 11.27
C GLU A 12 41.96 20.21 10.89
N GLN A 13 40.97 20.54 10.05
CA GLN A 13 40.21 19.51 9.32
C GLN A 13 39.58 20.02 8.01
N ARG A 14 40.31 20.90 7.31
CA ARG A 14 40.19 21.02 5.86
C ARG A 14 41.18 20.03 5.28
N MET A 15 40.65 19.00 4.63
CA MET A 15 41.23 17.96 3.75
C MET A 15 40.23 16.82 3.96
N GLU A 16 39.09 16.72 3.27
CA GLU A 16 38.99 16.57 1.82
C GLU A 16 37.61 17.03 1.32
N THR A 17 37.57 18.12 0.55
CA THR A 17 36.57 18.24 -0.51
C THR A 17 36.90 17.17 -1.55
N GLY A 18 36.12 16.10 -1.63
CA GLY A 18 36.38 15.11 -2.67
C GLY A 18 35.56 13.83 -2.59
N SER A 19 34.26 13.93 -2.81
CA SER A 19 33.48 12.91 -3.53
C SER A 19 33.74 11.45 -3.15
N ARG A 20 32.92 10.89 -2.25
CA ARG A 20 32.34 9.55 -2.39
C ARG A 20 31.33 9.24 -1.27
N LEU A 21 30.10 8.96 -1.71
CA LEU A 21 29.20 7.92 -1.19
C LEU A 21 28.53 8.12 0.19
N LEU A 22 27.19 8.27 0.14
CA LEU A 22 26.20 7.54 0.95
C LEU A 22 26.58 7.16 2.39
N GLY A 23 25.90 7.76 3.38
CA GLY A 23 25.62 7.08 4.65
C GLY A 23 25.58 7.97 5.89
N VAL A 24 24.70 7.60 6.83
CA VAL A 24 24.46 8.12 8.20
C VAL A 24 23.51 9.32 8.23
N PHE A 25 22.18 9.22 8.45
CA PHE A 25 21.34 8.37 9.31
C PHE A 25 21.57 8.56 10.82
N MET A 26 20.89 9.54 11.44
CA MET A 26 20.55 9.61 12.88
C MET A 26 19.36 10.57 13.04
N LEU A 27 18.10 10.12 13.07
CA LEU A 27 17.37 9.52 14.19
C LEU A 27 16.99 10.53 15.28
N THR A 28 15.89 11.26 15.05
CA THR A 28 15.12 11.91 16.12
C THR A 28 13.68 11.41 16.06
N VAL A 29 13.40 10.36 16.82
CA VAL A 29 12.04 9.87 17.09
C VAL A 29 11.61 10.46 18.43
N ALA A 30 10.61 11.34 18.42
CA ALA A 30 9.89 11.75 19.62
C ALA A 30 8.67 10.83 19.78
N LEU A 31 8.67 10.00 20.83
CA LEU A 31 7.53 9.22 21.30
C LEU A 31 6.51 10.13 22.00
N SER A 32 5.21 9.97 21.71
CA SER A 32 4.12 10.26 22.65
C SER A 32 2.85 9.47 22.32
N LEU A 33 2.76 8.34 23.03
CA LEU A 33 1.64 7.55 23.57
C LEU A 33 0.19 7.67 23.04
N SER A 34 -0.33 6.48 22.72
CA SER A 34 -1.53 5.83 23.29
C SER A 34 -2.93 6.28 22.89
N GLY A 35 -3.56 5.41 22.08
CA GLY A 35 -5.01 5.19 22.02
C GLY A 35 -5.29 3.88 21.28
N ALA A 36 -5.62 2.82 22.01
CA ALA A 36 -5.96 1.53 21.43
C ALA A 36 -7.27 1.64 20.64
N ALA A 37 -7.18 1.56 19.31
CA ALA A 37 -8.29 1.16 18.46
C ALA A 37 -7.95 -0.21 17.87
N ALA A 38 -8.04 -1.23 18.72
CA ALA A 38 -8.05 -2.62 18.30
C ALA A 38 -9.42 -2.96 17.68
N TRP A 39 -9.81 -2.28 16.58
CA TRP A 39 -10.94 -2.67 15.72
C TRP A 39 -10.67 -2.18 14.29
N ALA A 40 -9.95 -3.00 13.52
CA ALA A 40 -10.06 -2.99 12.07
C ALA A 40 -9.69 -4.37 11.50
N ASP A 41 -10.13 -5.46 12.14
CA ASP A 41 -10.31 -6.74 11.44
C ASP A 41 -11.55 -6.60 10.54
N GLY A 42 -11.38 -5.86 9.46
CA GLY A 42 -12.21 -6.02 8.28
C GLY A 42 -11.43 -6.93 7.35
N ASP A 43 -11.95 -8.13 7.10
CA ASP A 43 -11.60 -8.98 5.95
C ASP A 43 -11.99 -8.21 4.68
N GLY A 44 -11.26 -7.11 4.41
CA GLY A 44 -11.41 -6.30 3.24
C GLY A 44 -10.75 -7.04 2.12
N HIS A 45 -11.47 -7.28 1.03
CA HIS A 45 -10.87 -7.62 -0.25
C HIS A 45 -10.01 -6.44 -0.69
N GLY A 46 -8.79 -6.40 -0.12
CA GLY A 46 -7.79 -5.40 -0.39
C GLY A 46 -7.44 -5.47 -1.87
N TYR A 47 -7.12 -4.31 -2.41
CA TYR A 47 -6.56 -4.14 -3.74
C TYR A 47 -5.12 -4.69 -3.75
N GLY A 48 -4.98 -5.99 -3.46
CA GLY A 48 -3.73 -6.69 -3.18
C GLY A 48 -3.46 -7.76 -4.21
N HIS A 49 -3.51 -7.43 -5.50
CA HIS A 49 -2.89 -8.32 -6.48
C HIS A 49 -1.38 -8.18 -6.37
N ASP A 50 -0.70 -9.27 -6.02
CA ASP A 50 0.75 -9.37 -6.04
C ASP A 50 1.28 -8.84 -7.40
N PRO A 51 2.31 -7.99 -7.41
CA PRO A 51 2.90 -7.45 -8.64
C PRO A 51 3.42 -8.54 -9.59
N LYS A 52 3.81 -9.72 -9.08
CA LYS A 52 4.41 -10.81 -9.86
C LYS A 52 3.42 -11.47 -10.83
N PRO A 53 2.21 -11.91 -10.42
CA PRO A 53 1.17 -12.36 -11.35
C PRO A 53 0.84 -11.36 -12.47
N HIS A 54 0.97 -10.06 -12.21
CA HIS A 54 0.75 -9.04 -13.23
C HIS A 54 1.89 -9.03 -14.25
N LEU A 55 3.14 -9.08 -13.80
CA LEU A 55 4.30 -9.19 -14.68
C LEU A 55 4.25 -10.48 -15.51
N GLU A 56 3.91 -11.62 -14.92
CA GLU A 56 3.78 -12.89 -15.64
C GLU A 56 2.76 -12.82 -16.78
N LYS A 57 1.62 -12.16 -16.56
CA LYS A 57 0.59 -11.95 -17.60
C LYS A 57 1.12 -11.06 -18.72
N LEU A 58 1.91 -10.03 -18.41
CA LEU A 58 2.53 -9.17 -19.42
C LEU A 58 3.60 -9.94 -20.20
N THR A 59 4.44 -10.71 -19.51
CA THR A 59 5.46 -11.57 -20.12
C THR A 59 4.84 -12.55 -21.11
N LYS A 60 3.75 -13.24 -20.73
CA LYS A 60 3.08 -14.21 -21.62
C LYS A 60 2.38 -13.57 -22.81
N LYS A 61 1.95 -12.31 -22.71
CA LYS A 61 1.21 -11.62 -23.78
C LYS A 61 2.10 -10.87 -24.76
N LEU A 62 3.29 -10.45 -24.30
CA LEU A 62 4.18 -9.57 -25.03
C LEU A 62 5.57 -10.20 -25.26
N ASP A 63 5.73 -11.46 -24.85
CA ASP A 63 6.98 -12.23 -24.94
C ASP A 63 8.18 -11.46 -24.37
N LEU A 64 8.02 -10.93 -23.15
CA LEU A 64 9.03 -10.08 -22.52
C LEU A 64 10.33 -10.85 -22.24
N THR A 65 11.45 -10.31 -22.71
CA THR A 65 12.80 -10.80 -22.36
C THR A 65 13.09 -10.60 -20.87
N LYS A 66 14.08 -11.32 -20.35
CA LYS A 66 14.51 -11.19 -18.94
C LYS A 66 14.91 -9.75 -18.59
N GLU A 67 15.66 -9.11 -19.48
CA GLU A 67 16.08 -7.71 -19.30
C GLU A 67 14.90 -6.73 -19.26
N GLN A 68 13.83 -6.99 -20.03
CA GLN A 68 12.61 -6.18 -19.97
C GLN A 68 11.85 -6.42 -18.67
N GLN A 69 11.76 -7.68 -18.23
CA GLN A 69 11.11 -8.04 -16.96
C GLN A 69 11.81 -7.36 -15.77
N ASP A 70 13.14 -7.39 -15.72
CA ASP A 70 13.94 -6.78 -14.65
C ASP A 70 13.74 -5.25 -14.58
N LYS A 71 13.46 -4.60 -15.72
CA LYS A 71 13.14 -3.15 -15.78
C LYS A 71 11.69 -2.83 -15.44
N ILE A 72 10.75 -3.73 -15.74
CA ILE A 72 9.31 -3.51 -15.56
C ILE A 72 8.86 -3.85 -14.14
N LEU A 73 9.46 -4.88 -13.51
CA LEU A 73 9.14 -5.30 -12.15
C LEU A 73 9.13 -4.13 -11.14
N PRO A 74 10.19 -3.30 -11.02
CA PRO A 74 10.19 -2.18 -10.07
C PRO A 74 9.10 -1.14 -10.37
N ILE A 75 8.71 -0.94 -11.63
CA ILE A 75 7.63 0.00 -12.00
C ILE A 75 6.27 -0.52 -11.49
N ILE A 76 6.04 -1.83 -11.61
CA ILE A 76 4.80 -2.46 -11.12
C ILE A 76 4.77 -2.45 -9.58
N GLU A 77 5.90 -2.72 -8.93
CA GLU A 77 6.03 -2.66 -7.47
C GLU A 77 5.78 -1.24 -6.92
N GLU A 78 6.39 -0.22 -7.52
CA GLU A 78 6.17 1.17 -7.12
C GLU A 78 4.69 1.57 -7.29
N LYS A 79 4.06 1.19 -8.41
CA LYS A 79 2.63 1.41 -8.62
C LYS A 79 1.79 0.70 -7.56
N HIS A 80 2.12 -0.55 -7.23
CA HIS A 80 1.40 -1.33 -6.22
C HIS A 80 1.44 -0.64 -4.85
N GLN A 81 2.62 -0.23 -4.40
CA GLN A 81 2.80 0.48 -3.13
C GLN A 81 2.01 1.79 -3.08
N LYS A 82 2.02 2.59 -4.17
CA LYS A 82 1.23 3.82 -4.26
C LYS A 82 -0.27 3.56 -4.20
N MET A 83 -0.73 2.52 -4.90
CA MET A 83 -2.15 2.15 -4.90
C MET A 83 -2.60 1.61 -3.55
N GLU A 84 -1.77 0.85 -2.85
CA GLU A 84 -2.04 0.37 -1.50
C GLU A 84 -2.21 1.54 -0.52
N GLY A 85 -1.29 2.50 -0.55
CA GLY A 85 -1.39 3.71 0.27
C GLY A 85 -2.65 4.53 -0.04
N LEU A 86 -2.97 4.71 -1.33
CA LEU A 86 -4.19 5.42 -1.74
C LEU A 86 -5.47 4.66 -1.32
N HIS A 87 -5.45 3.33 -1.39
CA HIS A 87 -6.57 2.49 -0.98
C HIS A 87 -6.88 2.65 0.52
N GLN A 88 -5.86 2.68 1.37
CA GLN A 88 -6.02 2.93 2.80
C GLN A 88 -6.62 4.32 3.05
N GLN A 89 -6.07 5.37 2.42
CA GLN A 89 -6.59 6.73 2.56
C GLN A 89 -8.05 6.86 2.10
N MET A 90 -8.40 6.26 0.97
CA MET A 90 -9.79 6.25 0.48
C MET A 90 -10.73 5.48 1.40
N THR A 91 -10.27 4.37 1.98
CA THR A 91 -11.05 3.57 2.93
C THR A 91 -11.34 4.38 4.20
N ASP A 92 -10.35 5.05 4.74
CA ASP A 92 -10.50 5.88 5.93
C ASP A 92 -11.39 7.09 5.66
N MET A 93 -11.20 7.77 4.53
CA MET A 93 -12.06 8.87 4.10
C MET A 93 -13.51 8.43 3.98
N ARG A 94 -13.77 7.25 3.38
CA ARG A 94 -15.12 6.69 3.28
C ARG A 94 -15.69 6.42 4.67
N LYS A 95 -14.95 5.77 5.57
CA LYS A 95 -15.40 5.48 6.94
C LYS A 95 -15.78 6.76 7.68
N GLN A 96 -14.92 7.79 7.62
CA GLN A 96 -15.19 9.07 8.25
C GLN A 96 -16.42 9.77 7.67
N ALA A 97 -16.59 9.76 6.35
CA ALA A 97 -17.76 10.33 5.69
C ALA A 97 -19.05 9.62 6.12
N MET A 98 -19.04 8.27 6.15
CA MET A 98 -20.20 7.49 6.59
C MET A 98 -20.55 7.76 8.05
N ALA A 99 -19.56 7.86 8.95
CA ALA A 99 -19.80 8.17 10.36
C ALA A 99 -20.44 9.56 10.54
N LYS A 100 -20.02 10.56 9.76
CA LYS A 100 -20.65 11.88 9.77
C LYS A 100 -22.09 11.84 9.26
N ILE A 101 -22.36 11.06 8.21
CA ILE A 101 -23.72 10.90 7.71
C ILE A 101 -24.61 10.24 8.77
N GLU A 102 -24.14 9.16 9.41
CA GLU A 102 -24.89 8.45 10.44
C GLU A 102 -25.24 9.33 11.65
N ALA A 103 -24.36 10.27 12.01
CA ALA A 103 -24.60 11.22 13.09
C ALA A 103 -25.74 12.22 12.81
N GLU A 104 -26.04 12.50 11.53
CA GLU A 104 -27.12 13.41 11.12
C GLU A 104 -28.47 12.68 10.92
N LEU A 105 -28.50 11.35 11.04
CA LEU A 105 -29.71 10.56 10.88
C LEU A 105 -30.57 10.55 12.15
N THR A 106 -31.88 10.55 11.95
CA THR A 106 -32.83 10.26 13.04
C THR A 106 -32.72 8.81 13.51
N PRO A 107 -33.18 8.46 14.73
CA PRO A 107 -33.12 7.09 15.23
C PRO A 107 -33.78 6.06 14.29
N GLU A 108 -34.93 6.39 13.70
CA GLU A 108 -35.63 5.50 12.77
C GLU A 108 -34.82 5.28 11.47
N GLN A 109 -34.15 6.33 10.98
CA GLN A 109 -33.29 6.25 9.79
C GLN A 109 -32.00 5.47 10.06
N GLN A 110 -31.44 5.57 11.27
CA GLN A 110 -30.26 4.79 11.66
C GLN A 110 -30.56 3.28 11.68
N THR A 111 -31.74 2.88 12.16
CA THR A 111 -32.17 1.48 12.12
C THR A 111 -32.21 0.97 10.69
N LYS A 112 -32.88 1.70 9.78
CA LYS A 112 -32.92 1.34 8.36
C LYS A 112 -31.54 1.34 7.70
N TRP A 113 -30.65 2.25 8.11
CA TRP A 113 -29.28 2.29 7.62
C TRP A 113 -28.50 1.02 8.00
N LYS A 114 -28.63 0.55 9.25
CA LYS A 114 -27.99 -0.69 9.72
C LYS A 114 -28.51 -1.92 8.97
N GLU A 115 -29.83 -2.03 8.80
CA GLU A 115 -30.44 -3.11 8.01
C GLU A 115 -29.89 -3.15 6.58
N MET A 116 -29.74 -1.99 5.92
CA MET A 116 -29.15 -1.93 4.57
C MET A 116 -27.67 -2.34 4.53
N GLN A 117 -26.90 -2.09 5.60
CA GLN A 117 -25.50 -2.53 5.68
C GLN A 117 -25.43 -4.05 5.87
N GLU A 118 -26.24 -4.61 6.78
CA GLU A 118 -26.33 -6.04 7.02
C GLU A 118 -26.74 -6.80 5.75
N GLU A 119 -27.78 -6.34 5.05
CA GLU A 119 -28.21 -6.93 3.77
C GLU A 119 -27.09 -6.90 2.72
N ARG A 120 -26.33 -5.81 2.67
CA ARG A 120 -25.18 -5.70 1.76
C ARG A 120 -24.08 -6.71 2.11
N GLU A 121 -23.78 -6.88 3.39
CA GLU A 121 -22.80 -7.86 3.85
C GLU A 121 -23.26 -9.30 3.58
N GLU A 122 -24.53 -9.60 3.80
CA GLU A 122 -25.10 -10.92 3.48
C GLU A 122 -25.04 -11.20 1.98
N LYS A 123 -25.45 -10.25 1.14
CA LYS A 123 -25.32 -10.37 -0.33
C LYS A 123 -23.87 -10.55 -0.76
N MET A 124 -22.94 -9.87 -0.11
CA MET A 124 -21.51 -10.04 -0.38
C MET A 124 -21.03 -11.44 0.01
N LYS A 125 -21.42 -11.95 1.19
CA LYS A 125 -21.12 -13.30 1.65
C LYS A 125 -21.71 -14.35 0.71
N GLU A 126 -22.98 -14.22 0.35
CA GLU A 126 -23.66 -15.11 -0.59
C GLU A 126 -22.96 -15.11 -1.96
N TYR A 127 -22.59 -13.93 -2.47
CA TYR A 127 -21.83 -13.82 -3.72
C TYR A 127 -20.46 -14.53 -3.60
N LYS A 128 -19.75 -14.34 -2.48
CA LYS A 128 -18.47 -15.02 -2.20
C LYS A 128 -18.65 -16.53 -2.06
N GLU A 129 -19.75 -17.02 -1.51
CA GLU A 129 -20.05 -18.45 -1.44
C GLU A 129 -20.35 -19.04 -2.82
N LYS A 130 -21.13 -18.33 -3.65
CA LYS A 130 -21.50 -18.78 -5.00
C LYS A 130 -20.35 -18.68 -6.01
N HIS A 131 -19.45 -17.70 -5.85
CA HIS A 131 -18.41 -17.37 -6.84
C HIS A 131 -16.97 -17.42 -6.29
N GLY A 132 -16.77 -17.75 -5.01
CA GLY A 132 -15.47 -17.74 -4.33
C GLY A 132 -14.56 -18.93 -4.61
N ASP A 133 -14.94 -19.84 -5.51
CA ASP A 133 -14.04 -20.87 -6.05
C ASP A 133 -13.72 -20.60 -7.52
N CYS A 134 -13.12 -19.44 -7.80
CA CYS A 134 -12.52 -19.14 -9.10
C CYS A 134 -10.98 -19.33 -9.13
N ASP A 135 -10.39 -19.92 -8.08
CA ASP A 135 -8.94 -20.19 -7.99
C ASP A 135 -8.53 -21.67 -8.12
N LYS A 136 -9.44 -22.62 -8.39
CA LYS A 136 -9.08 -24.06 -8.58
C LYS A 136 -9.30 -24.69 -9.96
N LYS A 137 -9.62 -23.93 -11.01
CA LYS A 137 -9.70 -24.48 -12.39
C LYS A 137 -8.74 -23.79 -13.37
N GLY A 138 -7.46 -23.80 -13.01
CA GLY A 138 -6.34 -23.46 -13.89
C GLY A 138 -5.44 -24.65 -14.28
N LYS A 139 -5.75 -25.88 -13.85
CA LYS A 139 -5.12 -27.09 -14.39
C LYS A 139 -5.96 -27.63 -15.55
N HIS A 140 -6.03 -26.88 -16.65
CA HIS A 140 -6.34 -27.48 -17.93
C HIS A 140 -5.03 -28.07 -18.47
N ASP A 141 -4.92 -29.36 -18.23
CA ASP A 141 -4.13 -30.33 -18.97
C ASP A 141 -4.03 -29.93 -20.46
N LYS A 142 -2.87 -29.42 -20.85
CA LYS A 142 -2.37 -29.43 -22.23
C LYS A 142 -1.02 -30.15 -22.21
N GLY A 143 -0.98 -31.31 -21.56
CA GLY A 143 0.05 -32.31 -21.77
C GLY A 143 -0.51 -33.42 -22.66
N GLU A 144 0.21 -33.74 -23.73
CA GLU A 144 0.21 -35.02 -24.43
C GLU A 144 -1.03 -35.40 -25.27
N LYS A 145 -0.84 -35.34 -26.60
CA LYS A 145 -0.47 -36.50 -27.44
C LYS A 145 0.24 -35.92 -28.68
N HIS A 146 1.57 -36.01 -28.77
CA HIS A 146 2.36 -37.14 -29.30
C HIS A 146 2.03 -37.49 -30.76
N GLU A 147 3.04 -37.20 -31.59
CA GLU A 147 3.37 -37.68 -32.96
C GLU A 147 2.33 -37.61 -34.08
#